data_AF-F7V4W8-F1
#
_entry.id   AF-F7V4W8-F1
#
_cell.length_a   1.000
_cell.length_b   1.000
_cell.length_c   1.000
_cell.angle_alpha   90.00
_cell.angle_beta   90.00
_cell.angle_gamma   90.00
#
_symmetry.space_group_name_H-M   'P 1'
#
loop_
_entity.id
_entity.type
_entity.pdbx_description
1 polymer ?
#
loop_
_entity_poly.entity_id
_entity_poly.type
_entity_poly.pdbx_seq_one_letter_code
_entity_poly.pdbx_strand_id
1 'polypeptide(L)'
;MTPDIDIKLFEDLINEILPGLTMYVRDVNLPPVCAKKYEPQTIIMERGFTDASSRVMGMVTTHRYAILSNHMADFGEFEHGTNWGLFVARNNAHFKVLDKYEYQGRTQILLLHLPDDRRWKLFENVKLSIEDQLIKDSRERFENKSVQDPVPELITKEWLARCSSPLGMTDSGVFFDLEPLLQSEMHSVTDSSFRNFYHRFVYIECRDILEKLMKDFLIDDDTGAIAYGYIDEQAGLSFQIAKLASLKDNHLSIRDSIENAMLIMRFGSLKDAKYLDLAQTDLNVNQFEGFEKLIRDSYDTSNSDKEQLRSMAFLDACRHPEYPDDLAVLLLHGDLQPEQVWVRGDFLSEHEIRGELLNEPNADFGVHIGDAIQIVPYKKDDGSIICVSPQRD
;
A
#
# COMPACT_ATOMS: atom_id res chain seq x y z
N MET A 1 0.22 -29.70 -16.32
CA MET A 1 -1.03 -29.28 -15.65
C MET A 1 -1.09 -27.79 -15.82
N THR A 2 -1.95 -27.30 -16.72
CA THR A 2 -2.40 -25.90 -16.64
C THR A 2 -2.98 -25.71 -15.24
N PRO A 3 -2.54 -24.72 -14.44
CA PRO A 3 -3.29 -24.35 -13.28
C PRO A 3 -4.69 -24.00 -13.80
N ASP A 4 -5.74 -24.61 -13.24
CA ASP A 4 -7.07 -24.02 -13.40
C ASP A 4 -6.92 -22.61 -12.84
N ILE A 5 -6.87 -21.62 -13.73
CA ILE A 5 -6.98 -20.22 -13.33
C ILE A 5 -8.28 -20.17 -12.54
N ASP A 6 -8.20 -19.76 -11.27
CA ASP A 6 -9.39 -19.47 -10.51
C ASP A 6 -10.10 -18.31 -11.25
N ILE A 7 -11.10 -18.68 -12.06
CA ILE A 7 -11.79 -17.76 -12.96
C ILE A 7 -12.36 -16.60 -12.16
N LYS A 8 -12.84 -16.87 -10.95
CA LYS A 8 -13.38 -15.85 -10.06
C LYS A 8 -12.28 -14.89 -9.59
N LEU A 9 -11.14 -15.41 -9.13
CA LEU A 9 -9.99 -14.58 -8.76
C LEU A 9 -9.55 -13.69 -9.93
N PHE A 10 -9.53 -14.23 -11.15
CA PHE A 10 -9.17 -13.47 -12.33
C PHE A 10 -10.23 -12.41 -12.68
N GLU A 11 -11.52 -12.73 -12.61
CA GLU A 11 -12.61 -11.78 -12.81
C GLU A 11 -12.56 -10.63 -11.79
N ASP A 12 -12.35 -10.94 -10.52
CA ASP A 12 -12.20 -9.96 -9.44
C ASP A 12 -11.00 -9.02 -9.72
N LEU A 13 -9.88 -9.59 -10.17
CA LEU A 13 -8.69 -8.83 -10.54
C LEU A 13 -8.91 -7.90 -11.74
N ILE A 14 -9.65 -8.36 -12.73
CA ILE A 14 -10.02 -7.53 -13.89
C ILE A 14 -10.90 -6.35 -13.45
N ASN A 15 -11.83 -6.59 -12.53
CA ASN A 15 -12.66 -5.54 -11.94
C ASN A 15 -11.88 -4.60 -11.01
N GLU A 16 -10.70 -5.00 -10.53
CA GLU A 16 -9.79 -4.15 -9.78
C GLU A 16 -8.95 -3.24 -10.70
N ILE A 17 -8.40 -3.74 -11.80
CA ILE A 17 -7.42 -3.01 -12.62
C ILE A 17 -8.06 -2.14 -13.71
N LEU A 18 -9.14 -2.61 -14.36
CA LEU A 18 -9.67 -1.94 -15.55
C LEU A 18 -10.55 -0.71 -15.26
N PRO A 19 -11.39 -0.70 -14.21
CA PRO A 19 -12.18 0.49 -13.91
C PRO A 19 -11.30 1.67 -13.52
N GLY A 20 -11.61 2.85 -14.06
CA GLY A 20 -10.90 4.10 -13.74
C GLY A 20 -9.53 4.25 -14.39
N LEU A 21 -9.16 3.42 -15.38
CA LEU A 21 -7.91 3.56 -16.11
C LEU A 21 -7.72 4.97 -16.65
N THR A 22 -6.62 5.58 -16.24
CA THR A 22 -6.15 6.89 -16.70
C THR A 22 -4.84 6.70 -17.44
N MET A 23 -4.62 7.51 -18.48
CA MET A 23 -3.37 7.51 -19.23
C MET A 23 -2.41 8.57 -18.71
N TYR A 24 -1.23 8.12 -18.30
CA TYR A 24 -0.07 8.93 -17.97
C TYR A 24 1.00 8.78 -19.04
N VAL A 25 1.85 9.79 -19.23
CA VAL A 25 2.90 9.76 -20.24
C VAL A 25 4.28 10.02 -19.65
N ARG A 26 5.25 9.24 -20.13
CA ARG A 26 6.68 9.43 -19.87
C ARG A 26 7.42 9.49 -21.21
N ASP A 27 7.91 10.67 -21.53
CA ASP A 27 8.65 10.94 -22.76
C ASP A 27 10.15 10.68 -22.53
N VAL A 28 10.77 9.88 -23.40
CA VAL A 28 12.14 9.40 -23.24
C VAL A 28 12.85 9.24 -24.58
N ASN A 29 14.19 9.34 -24.58
CA ASN A 29 15.01 8.97 -25.73
C ASN A 29 15.60 7.59 -25.53
N LEU A 30 14.96 6.56 -26.12
CA LEU A 30 15.44 5.20 -25.99
C LEU A 30 16.57 4.86 -26.96
N PRO A 31 17.66 4.26 -26.49
CA PRO A 31 18.64 3.63 -27.37
C PRO A 31 17.96 2.55 -28.24
N PRO A 32 18.36 2.38 -29.51
CA PRO A 32 17.77 1.36 -30.39
C PRO A 32 17.83 -0.07 -29.83
N VAL A 33 18.84 -0.38 -29.01
CA VAL A 33 18.98 -1.70 -28.35
C VAL A 33 17.87 -1.94 -27.31
N CYS A 34 17.45 -0.90 -26.58
CA CYS A 34 16.36 -0.97 -25.61
C CYS A 34 15.01 -0.91 -26.32
N ALA A 35 14.83 0.04 -27.24
CA ALA A 35 13.57 0.27 -27.95
C ALA A 35 13.05 -1.00 -28.64
N LYS A 36 13.93 -1.82 -29.22
CA LYS A 36 13.56 -3.09 -29.89
C LYS A 36 12.98 -4.15 -28.96
N LYS A 37 13.25 -4.10 -27.66
CA LYS A 37 12.84 -5.16 -26.72
C LYS A 37 11.40 -5.05 -26.22
N TYR A 38 10.77 -3.89 -26.35
CA TYR A 38 9.36 -3.72 -26.01
C TYR A 38 8.49 -4.36 -27.10
N GLU A 39 8.17 -5.63 -26.90
CA GLU A 39 7.30 -6.42 -27.78
C GLU A 39 5.92 -6.57 -27.13
N PRO A 40 4.81 -6.46 -27.89
CA PRO A 40 3.47 -6.69 -27.35
C PRO A 40 3.36 -8.03 -26.63
N GLN A 41 2.57 -8.03 -25.55
CA GLN A 41 2.33 -9.13 -24.61
C GLN A 41 3.50 -9.47 -23.69
N THR A 42 4.64 -8.78 -23.78
CA THR A 42 5.71 -8.93 -22.78
C THR A 42 5.33 -8.22 -21.48
N ILE A 43 5.65 -8.84 -20.34
CA ILE A 43 5.60 -8.21 -19.02
C ILE A 43 7.01 -7.74 -18.67
N ILE A 44 7.09 -6.52 -18.13
CA ILE A 44 8.30 -5.93 -17.60
C ILE A 44 8.05 -5.52 -16.15
N MET A 45 9.10 -5.47 -15.33
CA MET A 45 9.03 -4.94 -13.97
C MET A 45 10.07 -3.86 -13.80
N GLU A 46 9.67 -2.66 -13.36
CA GLU A 46 10.59 -1.56 -13.07
C GLU A 46 11.02 -1.60 -11.60
N ARG A 47 12.34 -1.67 -11.34
CA ARG A 47 12.87 -1.75 -9.97
C ARG A 47 12.76 -0.43 -9.22
N GLY A 48 12.85 0.69 -9.91
CA GLY A 48 12.70 2.02 -9.34
C GLY A 48 11.25 2.51 -9.37
N PHE A 49 11.04 3.74 -8.91
CA PHE A 49 9.77 4.44 -9.13
C PHE A 49 9.58 4.75 -10.62
N THR A 50 8.35 4.59 -11.12
CA THR A 50 8.00 5.01 -12.48
C THR A 50 7.28 6.35 -12.42
N ASP A 51 8.02 7.42 -12.69
CA ASP A 51 7.46 8.76 -12.82
C ASP A 51 6.85 8.97 -14.20
N ALA A 52 5.64 9.52 -14.23
CA ALA A 52 4.94 9.93 -15.44
C ALA A 52 4.12 11.20 -15.18
N SER A 53 3.70 11.86 -16.26
CA SER A 53 2.86 13.05 -16.19
C SER A 53 1.42 12.73 -16.62
N SER A 54 0.45 13.32 -15.93
CA SER A 54 -0.95 13.37 -16.37
C SER A 54 -1.18 14.35 -17.55
N ARG A 55 -0.21 15.22 -17.84
CA ARG A 55 -0.32 16.30 -18.84
C ARG A 55 0.09 15.81 -20.24
N VAL A 56 -0.83 15.13 -20.93
CA VAL A 56 -0.58 14.53 -22.26
C VAL A 56 -0.68 15.54 -23.40
N MET A 57 0.46 16.00 -23.92
CA MET A 57 0.57 16.93 -25.06
C MET A 57 1.68 16.49 -26.04
N GLY A 58 2.26 17.43 -26.80
CA GLY A 58 3.41 17.17 -27.66
C GLY A 58 4.63 16.63 -26.93
N MET A 59 5.56 16.06 -27.68
CA MET A 59 6.83 15.55 -27.17
C MET A 59 8.02 16.13 -27.95
N VAL A 60 9.21 16.10 -27.34
CA VAL A 60 10.49 16.47 -27.99
C VAL A 60 11.47 15.30 -28.08
N THR A 61 11.09 14.16 -27.51
CA THR A 61 11.87 12.93 -27.50
C THR A 61 11.45 11.98 -28.62
N THR A 62 12.16 10.87 -28.76
CA THR A 62 11.89 9.84 -29.77
C THR A 62 10.81 8.85 -29.36
N HIS A 63 10.63 8.61 -28.06
CA HIS A 63 9.70 7.61 -27.54
C HIS A 63 8.82 8.16 -26.41
N ARG A 64 7.61 7.64 -26.33
CA ARG A 64 6.63 7.88 -25.25
C ARG A 64 6.18 6.55 -24.68
N TYR A 65 6.31 6.37 -23.38
CA TYR A 65 5.51 5.39 -22.67
C TYR A 65 4.15 6.00 -22.38
N ALA A 66 3.09 5.39 -22.91
CA ALA A 66 1.72 5.68 -22.52
C ALA A 66 1.28 4.61 -21.51
N ILE A 67 1.12 5.00 -20.25
CA ILE A 67 0.86 4.09 -19.13
C ILE A 67 -0.61 4.20 -18.76
N LEU A 68 -1.36 3.12 -18.95
CA LEU A 68 -2.72 2.97 -18.47
C LEU A 68 -2.67 2.42 -17.04
N SER A 69 -3.14 3.19 -16.08
CA SER A 69 -3.22 2.78 -14.67
C SER A 69 -4.39 3.45 -13.97
N ASN A 70 -4.95 2.78 -12.97
CA ASN A 70 -5.92 3.34 -12.02
C ASN A 70 -5.36 3.50 -10.59
N HIS A 71 -4.08 3.18 -10.37
CA HIS A 71 -3.46 3.12 -9.04
C HIS A 71 -2.04 3.73 -9.00
N MET A 72 -1.64 4.53 -10.01
CA MET A 72 -0.49 5.43 -9.81
C MET A 72 -0.86 6.52 -8.81
N ALA A 73 0.05 6.79 -7.87
CA ALA A 73 -0.16 7.80 -6.84
C ALA A 73 0.02 9.21 -7.41
N ASP A 74 -0.92 10.10 -7.08
CA ASP A 74 -0.83 11.53 -7.42
C ASP A 74 0.13 12.23 -6.45
N PHE A 75 1.18 12.84 -7.01
CA PHE A 75 2.15 13.63 -6.26
C PHE A 75 2.09 15.12 -6.61
N GLY A 76 1.05 15.57 -7.33
CA GLY A 76 0.85 16.95 -7.75
C GLY A 76 0.92 17.96 -6.61
N GLU A 77 0.39 17.63 -5.43
CA GLU A 77 0.42 18.52 -4.25
C GLU A 77 1.83 18.74 -3.68
N PHE A 78 2.77 17.82 -3.97
CA PHE A 78 4.17 17.90 -3.54
C PHE A 78 5.07 18.56 -4.60
N GLU A 79 4.50 18.99 -5.73
CA GLU A 79 5.22 19.71 -6.76
C GLU A 79 5.45 21.16 -6.31
N HIS A 80 6.65 21.44 -5.78
CA HIS A 80 7.05 22.79 -5.36
C HIS A 80 7.34 23.72 -6.56
N GLY A 81 6.31 24.00 -7.37
CA GLY A 81 6.37 24.90 -8.51
C GLY A 81 6.86 24.27 -9.82
N THR A 82 7.15 22.97 -9.85
CA THR A 82 7.51 22.25 -11.08
C THR A 82 6.32 22.02 -12.00
N ASN A 83 5.12 21.83 -11.42
CA ASN A 83 3.86 21.66 -12.15
C ASN A 83 3.94 20.56 -13.23
N TRP A 84 4.60 19.43 -12.97
CA TRP A 84 4.68 18.33 -13.95
C TRP A 84 3.36 17.57 -14.04
N GLY A 85 2.44 17.71 -13.06
CA GLY A 85 1.32 16.82 -12.93
C GLY A 85 1.81 15.40 -12.67
N LEU A 86 2.76 15.27 -11.74
CA LEU A 86 3.50 14.05 -11.41
C LEU A 86 2.59 12.96 -10.83
N PHE A 87 2.62 11.81 -11.49
CA PHE A 87 2.09 10.55 -10.99
C PHE A 87 3.20 9.52 -10.92
N VAL A 88 3.16 8.69 -9.89
CA VAL A 88 4.25 7.74 -9.58
C VAL A 88 3.68 6.34 -9.39
N ALA A 89 4.19 5.37 -10.15
CA ALA A 89 4.05 3.96 -9.79
C ALA A 89 5.18 3.58 -8.84
N ARG A 90 4.88 2.73 -7.86
CA ARG A 90 5.85 2.27 -6.86
C ARG A 90 7.00 1.49 -7.49
N ASN A 91 8.05 1.28 -6.71
CA ASN A 91 9.10 0.34 -7.06
C ASN A 91 8.53 -1.07 -7.25
N ASN A 92 9.17 -1.83 -8.12
CA ASN A 92 8.79 -3.19 -8.51
C ASN A 92 7.42 -3.29 -9.21
N ALA A 93 6.91 -2.18 -9.76
CA ALA A 93 5.70 -2.16 -10.56
C ALA A 93 5.84 -2.99 -11.84
N HIS A 94 4.81 -3.79 -12.14
CA HIS A 94 4.73 -4.62 -13.34
C HIS A 94 3.89 -3.95 -14.41
N PHE A 95 4.38 -3.98 -15.65
CA PHE A 95 3.67 -3.46 -16.80
C PHE A 95 3.58 -4.50 -17.90
N LYS A 96 2.39 -4.69 -18.46
CA LYS A 96 2.21 -5.44 -19.70
C LYS A 96 2.32 -4.50 -20.88
N VAL A 97 3.21 -4.79 -21.83
CA VAL A 97 3.31 -4.08 -23.10
C VAL A 97 2.12 -4.48 -23.96
N LEU A 98 1.19 -3.55 -24.20
CA LEU A 98 0.01 -3.82 -25.04
C LEU A 98 0.32 -3.57 -26.52
N ASP A 99 1.07 -2.52 -26.82
CA ASP A 99 1.33 -2.09 -28.19
C ASP A 99 2.63 -1.29 -28.32
N LYS A 100 3.18 -1.29 -29.53
CA LYS A 100 4.26 -0.42 -29.94
C LYS A 100 3.96 0.14 -31.33
N TYR A 101 3.78 1.46 -31.40
CA TYR A 101 3.28 2.13 -32.58
C TYR A 101 4.14 3.33 -32.97
N GLU A 102 4.52 3.41 -34.24
CA GLU A 102 5.31 4.52 -34.77
C GLU A 102 4.43 5.46 -35.61
N TYR A 103 4.55 6.76 -35.35
CA TYR A 103 3.86 7.81 -36.09
C TYR A 103 4.79 9.01 -36.28
N GLN A 104 4.99 9.43 -37.53
CA GLN A 104 5.84 10.58 -37.91
C GLN A 104 7.25 10.57 -37.24
N GLY A 105 7.89 9.39 -37.19
CA GLY A 105 9.24 9.22 -36.64
C GLY A 105 9.30 9.23 -35.11
N ARG A 106 8.16 9.17 -34.42
CA ARG A 106 8.06 9.04 -32.95
C ARG A 106 7.37 7.73 -32.62
N THR A 107 7.79 7.09 -31.54
CA THR A 107 7.24 5.79 -31.14
C THR A 107 6.49 5.90 -29.82
N GLN A 108 5.27 5.37 -29.76
CA GLN A 108 4.56 5.11 -28.51
C GLN A 108 4.70 3.64 -28.12
N ILE A 109 4.95 3.40 -26.83
CA ILE A 109 4.88 2.09 -26.18
C ILE A 109 3.73 2.16 -25.19
N LEU A 110 2.66 1.40 -25.44
CA LEU A 110 1.50 1.34 -24.57
C LEU A 110 1.72 0.29 -23.48
N LEU A 111 1.59 0.69 -22.23
CA LEU A 111 1.76 -0.14 -21.05
C LEU A 111 0.44 -0.21 -20.28
N LEU A 112 0.06 -1.39 -19.81
CA LEU A 112 -0.97 -1.60 -18.80
C LEU A 112 -0.29 -1.87 -17.46
N HIS A 113 -0.56 -1.04 -16.46
CA HIS A 113 -0.07 -1.25 -15.09
C HIS A 113 -0.83 -2.42 -14.46
N LEU A 114 -0.10 -3.46 -14.07
CA LEU A 114 -0.61 -4.68 -13.44
C LEU A 114 -0.66 -4.49 -11.91
N PRO A 115 -1.25 -5.42 -11.14
CA PRO A 115 -1.29 -5.31 -9.68
C PRO A 115 0.10 -5.30 -9.08
N ASP A 116 0.26 -4.56 -7.99
CA ASP A 116 1.50 -4.43 -7.23
C ASP A 116 1.82 -5.65 -6.34
N ASP A 117 1.26 -6.81 -6.65
CA ASP A 117 1.43 -8.06 -5.90
C ASP A 117 1.48 -9.27 -6.84
N ARG A 118 1.66 -10.48 -6.30
CA ARG A 118 1.88 -11.72 -7.09
C ARG A 118 0.78 -12.03 -8.10
N ARG A 119 -0.40 -11.39 -7.99
CA ARG A 119 -1.50 -11.56 -8.96
C ARG A 119 -1.15 -11.05 -10.36
N TRP A 120 -0.09 -10.25 -10.54
CA TRP A 120 0.43 -9.90 -11.86
C TRP A 120 0.74 -11.14 -12.73
N LYS A 121 1.12 -12.27 -12.11
CA LYS A 121 1.42 -13.54 -12.82
C LYS A 121 0.23 -14.07 -13.62
N LEU A 122 -1.00 -13.73 -13.23
CA LEU A 122 -2.21 -14.13 -13.95
C LEU A 122 -2.30 -13.51 -15.35
N PHE A 123 -1.49 -12.48 -15.65
CA PHE A 123 -1.45 -11.83 -16.96
C PHE A 123 -0.39 -12.40 -17.92
N GLU A 124 0.53 -13.27 -17.47
CA GLU A 124 1.64 -13.78 -18.30
C GLU A 124 1.17 -14.49 -19.58
N ASN A 125 0.00 -15.11 -19.55
CA ASN A 125 -0.51 -15.94 -20.64
C ASN A 125 -1.95 -15.58 -21.04
N VAL A 126 -2.43 -14.38 -20.68
CA VAL A 126 -3.81 -13.95 -20.94
C VAL A 126 -3.82 -12.69 -21.79
N LYS A 127 -4.61 -12.71 -22.87
CA LYS A 127 -4.97 -11.51 -23.64
C LYS A 127 -6.39 -11.08 -23.26
N LEU A 128 -6.56 -9.85 -22.78
CA LEU A 128 -7.89 -9.33 -22.45
C LEU A 128 -8.63 -8.91 -23.72
N SER A 129 -9.93 -9.12 -23.75
CA SER A 129 -10.79 -8.72 -24.88
C SER A 129 -10.81 -7.20 -25.10
N ILE A 130 -10.59 -6.41 -24.05
CA ILE A 130 -10.58 -4.95 -24.13
C ILE A 130 -9.29 -4.37 -24.73
N GLU A 131 -8.21 -5.15 -24.83
CA GLU A 131 -6.90 -4.65 -25.27
C GLU A 131 -6.96 -3.99 -26.65
N ASP A 132 -7.68 -4.57 -27.60
CA ASP A 132 -7.75 -4.03 -28.97
C ASP A 132 -8.39 -2.63 -28.99
N GLN A 133 -9.37 -2.37 -28.12
CA GLN A 133 -9.99 -1.05 -27.97
C GLN A 133 -9.03 -0.05 -27.29
N LEU A 134 -8.34 -0.47 -26.22
CA LEU A 134 -7.34 0.37 -25.54
C LEU A 134 -6.19 0.77 -26.49
N ILE A 135 -5.74 -0.17 -27.33
CA ILE A 135 -4.70 0.06 -28.33
C ILE A 135 -5.17 1.10 -29.35
N LYS A 136 -6.38 0.92 -29.88
CA LYS A 136 -6.96 1.85 -30.86
C LYS A 136 -7.05 3.28 -30.29
N ASP A 137 -7.66 3.43 -29.13
CA ASP A 137 -7.86 4.75 -28.50
C ASP A 137 -6.53 5.43 -28.16
N SER A 138 -5.55 4.63 -27.73
CA SER A 138 -4.20 5.11 -27.43
C SER A 138 -3.44 5.59 -28.66
N ARG A 139 -3.57 4.89 -29.81
CA ARG A 139 -2.98 5.33 -31.08
C ARG A 139 -3.62 6.62 -31.57
N GLU A 140 -4.96 6.70 -31.58
CA GLU A 140 -5.68 7.91 -31.98
C GLU A 140 -5.27 9.11 -31.13
N ARG A 141 -5.14 8.94 -29.80
CA ARG A 141 -4.65 9.99 -28.92
C ARG A 141 -3.20 10.37 -29.22
N PHE A 142 -2.33 9.40 -29.49
CA PHE A 142 -0.92 9.64 -29.81
C PHE A 142 -0.76 10.43 -31.11
N GLU A 143 -1.45 10.05 -32.17
CA GLU A 143 -1.42 10.76 -33.45
C GLU A 143 -1.88 12.21 -33.29
N ASN A 144 -2.95 12.43 -32.53
CA ASN A 144 -3.51 13.76 -32.28
C ASN A 144 -2.59 14.65 -31.44
N LYS A 145 -1.85 14.09 -30.47
CA LYS A 145 -1.10 14.86 -29.47
C LYS A 145 0.39 14.94 -29.74
N SER A 146 1.00 13.88 -30.26
CA SER A 146 2.46 13.74 -30.31
C SER A 146 3.14 14.88 -31.04
N VAL A 147 2.53 15.45 -32.07
CA VAL A 147 3.09 16.53 -32.91
C VAL A 147 2.66 17.95 -32.51
N GLN A 148 1.87 18.10 -31.45
CA GLN A 148 1.50 19.41 -30.91
C GLN A 148 2.68 20.05 -30.17
N ASP A 149 2.51 21.29 -29.72
CA ASP A 149 3.48 21.92 -28.83
C ASP A 149 3.57 21.12 -27.50
N PRO A 150 4.79 20.86 -27.01
CA PRO A 150 4.98 20.18 -25.75
C PRO A 150 4.64 21.10 -24.58
N VAL A 151 4.36 20.50 -23.43
CA VAL A 151 4.23 21.22 -22.16
C VAL A 151 5.62 21.74 -21.75
N PRO A 152 5.80 23.06 -21.50
CA PRO A 152 7.11 23.63 -21.18
C PRO A 152 7.80 22.97 -19.98
N GLU A 153 7.04 22.62 -18.95
CA GLU A 153 7.57 22.00 -17.74
C GLU A 153 8.05 20.55 -17.96
N LEU A 154 7.54 19.87 -19.00
CA LEU A 154 7.91 18.49 -19.36
C LEU A 154 9.04 18.41 -20.39
N ILE A 155 9.67 19.54 -20.72
CA ILE A 155 10.86 19.60 -21.58
C ILE A 155 12.07 20.24 -20.89
N THR A 156 11.96 20.48 -19.58
CA THR A 156 13.07 20.94 -18.76
C THR A 156 14.14 19.87 -18.66
N LYS A 157 15.38 20.26 -18.36
CA LYS A 157 16.48 19.30 -18.21
C LYS A 157 16.22 18.36 -17.04
N GLU A 158 15.61 18.89 -15.98
CA GLU A 158 15.29 18.19 -14.75
C GLU A 158 14.27 17.07 -15.01
N TRP A 159 13.17 17.36 -15.73
CA TRP A 159 12.18 16.35 -16.09
C TRP A 159 12.74 15.30 -17.04
N LEU A 160 13.42 15.74 -18.11
CA LEU A 160 13.99 14.82 -19.09
C LEU A 160 15.06 13.90 -18.48
N ALA A 161 15.85 14.39 -17.51
CA ALA A 161 16.79 13.56 -16.76
C ALA A 161 16.09 12.58 -15.81
N ARG A 162 15.01 13.00 -15.15
CA ARG A 162 14.19 12.13 -14.30
C ARG A 162 13.62 10.93 -15.07
N CYS A 163 13.19 11.16 -16.31
CA CYS A 163 12.56 10.15 -17.16
C CYS A 163 13.53 9.40 -18.11
N SER A 164 14.84 9.63 -18.03
CA SER A 164 15.78 9.24 -19.09
C SER A 164 16.02 7.74 -19.22
N SER A 165 15.90 6.98 -18.13
CA SER A 165 16.16 5.54 -18.14
C SER A 165 15.05 4.75 -18.85
N PRO A 166 15.36 3.64 -19.52
CA PRO A 166 14.34 2.73 -20.04
C PRO A 166 13.58 2.06 -18.89
N LEU A 167 12.29 1.79 -19.07
CA LEU A 167 11.47 1.07 -18.08
C LEU A 167 11.69 -0.44 -18.16
N GLY A 168 11.87 -1.07 -16.99
CA GLY A 168 11.94 -2.51 -16.80
C GLY A 168 13.24 -3.17 -17.23
N MET A 169 14.26 -2.38 -17.58
CA MET A 169 15.54 -2.89 -18.05
C MET A 169 16.68 -1.92 -17.71
N THR A 170 17.90 -2.43 -17.77
CA THR A 170 19.12 -1.61 -17.72
C THR A 170 19.31 -0.80 -19.01
N ASP A 171 20.18 0.22 -18.98
CA ASP A 171 20.54 1.04 -20.16
C ASP A 171 21.21 0.23 -21.29
N SER A 172 21.73 -0.97 -20.98
CA SER A 172 22.26 -1.90 -21.98
C SER A 172 21.20 -2.83 -22.57
N GLY A 173 19.94 -2.69 -22.12
CA GLY A 173 18.78 -3.44 -22.57
C GLY A 173 18.56 -4.77 -21.83
N VAL A 174 19.26 -5.09 -20.75
CA VAL A 174 18.97 -6.33 -19.98
C VAL A 174 17.74 -6.11 -19.11
N PHE A 175 16.66 -6.88 -19.34
CA PHE A 175 15.45 -6.85 -18.50
C PHE A 175 15.76 -7.22 -17.06
N PHE A 176 15.03 -6.60 -16.12
CA PHE A 176 15.05 -7.02 -14.74
C PHE A 176 14.27 -8.33 -14.57
N ASP A 177 14.61 -9.09 -13.53
CA ASP A 177 13.79 -10.23 -13.08
C ASP A 177 12.40 -9.71 -12.69
N LEU A 178 11.36 -10.45 -13.06
CA LEU A 178 9.97 -10.12 -12.73
C LEU A 178 9.67 -10.42 -11.28
N GLU A 179 10.45 -11.28 -10.62
CA GLU A 179 10.28 -11.54 -9.20
C GLU A 179 11.22 -10.66 -8.38
N PRO A 180 10.71 -9.65 -7.66
CA PRO A 180 11.53 -8.87 -6.75
C PRO A 180 12.05 -9.75 -5.61
N LEU A 181 13.12 -9.29 -4.97
CA LEU A 181 13.59 -9.92 -3.74
C LEU A 181 12.58 -9.64 -2.63
N LEU A 182 12.02 -10.68 -2.01
CA LEU A 182 11.12 -10.59 -0.86
C LEU A 182 11.75 -9.77 0.28
N GLN A 183 13.07 -9.86 0.44
CA GLN A 183 13.81 -9.05 1.41
C GLN A 183 13.67 -7.53 1.16
N SER A 184 13.53 -7.09 -0.10
CA SER A 184 13.27 -5.68 -0.44
C SER A 184 11.81 -5.26 -0.29
N GLU A 185 10.89 -6.22 -0.17
CA GLU A 185 9.47 -5.99 0.14
C GLU A 185 9.18 -6.04 1.65
N MET A 186 10.21 -6.19 2.48
CA MET A 186 10.06 -6.19 3.94
C MET A 186 10.03 -4.78 4.49
N HIS A 187 9.06 -4.53 5.37
CA HIS A 187 8.82 -3.23 5.99
C HIS A 187 8.96 -3.29 7.50
N SER A 188 9.30 -2.16 8.12
CA SER A 188 9.30 -2.02 9.58
C SER A 188 7.88 -2.21 10.12
N VAL A 189 7.71 -3.05 11.15
CA VAL A 189 6.41 -3.25 11.79
C VAL A 189 5.93 -1.95 12.45
N THR A 190 6.83 -1.21 13.10
CA THR A 190 6.49 -0.01 13.87
C THR A 190 6.25 1.23 13.03
N ASP A 191 6.81 1.30 11.83
CA ASP A 191 6.60 2.44 10.90
C ASP A 191 5.38 2.25 9.99
N SER A 192 4.64 1.15 10.15
CA SER A 192 3.51 0.79 9.30
C SER A 192 2.18 1.05 9.98
N SER A 193 1.15 1.35 9.19
CA SER A 193 -0.21 1.54 9.71
C SER A 193 -0.73 0.22 10.29
N PHE A 194 -1.51 0.28 11.37
CA PHE A 194 -2.21 -0.90 11.89
C PHE A 194 -3.07 -1.59 10.81
N ARG A 195 -3.52 -0.86 9.79
CA ARG A 195 -4.31 -1.38 8.66
C ARG A 195 -3.52 -2.34 7.76
N ASN A 196 -2.19 -2.31 7.81
CA ASN A 196 -1.36 -3.31 7.14
C ASN A 196 -1.43 -4.68 7.82
N PHE A 197 -1.93 -4.74 9.06
CA PHE A 197 -1.97 -5.94 9.89
C PHE A 197 -3.40 -6.36 10.24
N TYR A 198 -4.30 -5.40 10.45
CA TYR A 198 -5.64 -5.66 10.92
C TYR A 198 -6.43 -6.52 9.93
N HIS A 199 -6.86 -7.69 10.38
CA HIS A 199 -7.50 -8.75 9.60
C HIS A 199 -6.65 -9.27 8.43
N ARG A 200 -5.33 -9.28 8.60
CA ARG A 200 -4.40 -9.77 7.57
C ARG A 200 -3.41 -10.76 8.15
N PHE A 201 -3.08 -11.78 7.35
CA PHE A 201 -1.92 -12.61 7.59
C PHE A 201 -0.67 -11.93 7.04
N VAL A 202 0.37 -11.87 7.85
CA VAL A 202 1.70 -11.37 7.46
C VAL A 202 2.77 -12.34 7.92
N TYR A 203 3.89 -12.39 7.20
CA TYR A 203 5.12 -12.95 7.76
C TYR A 203 5.77 -11.88 8.62
N ILE A 204 6.18 -12.23 9.84
CA ILE A 204 6.93 -11.35 10.72
C ILE A 204 8.28 -12.01 11.02
N GLU A 205 9.37 -11.31 10.69
CA GLU A 205 10.73 -11.70 11.05
C GLU A 205 10.95 -11.37 12.53
N CYS A 206 10.82 -12.40 13.37
CA CYS A 206 10.77 -12.24 14.83
C CYS A 206 11.46 -13.36 15.61
N ARG A 207 12.54 -13.94 15.05
CA ARG A 207 13.29 -15.04 15.67
C ARG A 207 13.57 -14.82 17.17
N ASP A 208 14.09 -13.65 17.55
CA ASP A 208 14.43 -13.32 18.94
C ASP A 208 13.22 -13.33 19.89
N ILE A 209 12.02 -13.06 19.37
CA ILE A 209 10.77 -13.09 20.14
C ILE A 209 10.29 -14.53 20.26
N LEU A 210 10.34 -15.29 19.16
CA LEU A 210 10.01 -16.71 19.17
C LEU A 210 10.91 -17.50 20.12
N GLU A 211 12.20 -17.15 20.22
CA GLU A 211 13.13 -17.79 21.16
C GLU A 211 12.73 -17.56 22.62
N LYS A 212 12.07 -16.44 22.94
CA LYS A 212 11.54 -16.18 24.29
C LYS A 212 10.23 -16.93 24.55
N LEU A 213 9.40 -17.09 23.52
CA LEU A 213 8.07 -17.69 23.63
C LEU A 213 8.08 -19.22 23.55
N MET A 214 8.97 -19.80 22.74
CA MET A 214 8.87 -21.19 22.31
C MET A 214 10.20 -21.82 21.87
N LYS A 215 11.30 -21.50 22.55
CA LYS A 215 12.67 -21.95 22.21
C LYS A 215 12.79 -23.42 21.81
N ASP A 216 12.21 -24.31 22.62
CA ASP A 216 12.37 -25.77 22.46
C ASP A 216 11.72 -26.32 21.19
N PHE A 217 10.87 -25.53 20.53
CA PHE A 217 10.18 -25.89 19.30
C PHE A 217 10.79 -25.27 18.05
N LEU A 218 11.77 -24.37 18.19
CA LEU A 218 12.43 -23.72 17.07
C LEU A 218 13.53 -24.61 16.50
N ILE A 219 13.66 -24.58 15.18
CA ILE A 219 14.81 -25.14 14.46
C ILE A 219 15.68 -24.00 13.95
N ASP A 220 16.95 -24.25 13.65
CA ASP A 220 17.90 -23.20 13.23
C ASP A 220 17.46 -22.42 11.99
N ASP A 221 16.59 -23.03 11.15
CA ASP A 221 16.09 -22.39 9.94
C ASP A 221 14.93 -21.43 10.16
N ASP A 222 14.21 -21.47 11.28
CA ASP A 222 13.09 -20.54 11.47
C ASP A 222 13.61 -19.12 11.67
N THR A 223 13.04 -18.19 10.92
CA THR A 223 13.40 -16.76 10.97
C THR A 223 12.26 -15.92 11.56
N GLY A 224 11.05 -16.48 11.59
CA GLY A 224 9.87 -15.75 11.98
C GLY A 224 8.62 -16.62 11.99
N ALA A 225 7.47 -15.97 11.85
CA ALA A 225 6.17 -16.63 11.90
C ALA A 225 5.19 -16.01 10.90
N ILE A 226 4.25 -16.83 10.42
CA ILE A 226 3.01 -16.32 9.84
C ILE A 226 2.09 -15.98 11.00
N ALA A 227 1.64 -14.72 11.07
CA ALA A 227 0.76 -14.25 12.11
C ALA A 227 -0.44 -13.50 11.55
N TYR A 228 -1.59 -13.64 12.21
CA TYR A 228 -2.81 -12.91 11.91
C TYR A 228 -2.93 -11.69 12.83
N GLY A 229 -3.01 -10.50 12.26
CA GLY A 229 -3.19 -9.27 13.02
C GLY A 229 -4.66 -9.00 13.37
N TYR A 230 -4.91 -8.64 14.62
CA TYR A 230 -6.23 -8.27 15.14
C TYR A 230 -6.09 -7.14 16.18
N ILE A 231 -7.19 -6.48 16.51
CA ILE A 231 -7.21 -5.45 17.56
C ILE A 231 -8.00 -6.01 18.74
N ASP A 232 -7.30 -6.22 19.84
CA ASP A 232 -7.86 -6.59 21.13
C ASP A 232 -8.34 -5.33 21.85
N GLU A 233 -9.56 -5.31 22.37
CA GLU A 233 -10.10 -4.10 23.05
C GLU A 233 -9.32 -3.72 24.31
N GLN A 234 -8.62 -4.65 24.95
CA GLN A 234 -7.85 -4.39 26.17
C GLN A 234 -6.36 -4.22 25.88
N ALA A 235 -5.83 -4.92 24.89
CA ALA A 235 -4.40 -5.02 24.63
C ALA A 235 -3.95 -4.42 23.29
N GLY A 236 -4.87 -3.81 22.53
CA GLY A 236 -4.57 -3.13 21.28
C GLY A 236 -4.15 -4.08 20.16
N LEU A 237 -3.34 -3.56 19.24
CA LEU A 237 -2.87 -4.30 18.08
C LEU A 237 -2.04 -5.53 18.50
N SER A 238 -2.50 -6.69 18.07
CA SER A 238 -2.00 -7.99 18.51
C SER A 238 -1.93 -8.97 17.34
N PHE A 239 -1.07 -9.98 17.47
CA PHE A 239 -0.79 -10.94 16.42
C PHE A 239 -0.89 -12.36 16.96
N GLN A 240 -1.77 -13.16 16.38
CA GLN A 240 -1.86 -14.58 16.70
C GLN A 240 -0.95 -15.36 15.75
N ILE A 241 -0.02 -16.15 16.29
CA ILE A 241 0.88 -17.00 15.47
C ILE A 241 0.09 -18.16 14.90
N ALA A 242 0.08 -18.27 13.57
CA ALA A 242 -0.58 -19.35 12.83
C ALA A 242 0.40 -20.48 12.46
N LYS A 243 1.61 -20.12 12.02
CA LYS A 243 2.67 -21.06 11.60
C LYS A 243 4.04 -20.48 11.91
N LEU A 244 5.04 -21.35 12.08
CA LEU A 244 6.44 -20.94 12.02
C LEU A 244 6.88 -20.81 10.56
N ALA A 245 7.82 -19.92 10.30
CA ALA A 245 8.23 -19.59 8.94
C ALA A 245 9.74 -19.33 8.80
N SER A 246 10.23 -19.61 7.60
CA SER A 246 11.59 -19.32 7.16
C SER A 246 11.58 -18.54 5.86
N LEU A 247 12.22 -17.37 5.83
CA LEU A 247 12.50 -16.60 4.63
C LEU A 247 13.99 -16.71 4.32
N LYS A 248 14.36 -17.53 3.33
CA LYS A 248 15.75 -17.75 2.88
C LYS A 248 15.79 -17.85 1.37
N ASP A 249 16.85 -17.32 0.76
CA ASP A 249 17.09 -17.42 -0.70
C ASP A 249 15.87 -17.03 -1.55
N ASN A 250 15.17 -15.96 -1.15
CA ASN A 250 13.95 -15.47 -1.79
C ASN A 250 12.73 -16.41 -1.73
N HIS A 251 12.74 -17.39 -0.81
CA HIS A 251 11.67 -18.35 -0.64
C HIS A 251 11.12 -18.31 0.79
N LEU A 252 9.80 -18.13 0.91
CA LEU A 252 9.07 -18.24 2.17
C LEU A 252 8.53 -19.67 2.32
N SER A 253 8.98 -20.36 3.36
CA SER A 253 8.48 -21.68 3.73
C SER A 253 7.82 -21.64 5.11
N ILE A 254 6.86 -22.52 5.34
CA ILE A 254 6.07 -22.58 6.58
C ILE A 254 6.06 -24.00 7.15
N ARG A 255 5.90 -24.11 8.46
CA ARG A 255 5.69 -25.36 9.17
C ARG A 255 4.77 -25.17 10.37
N ASP A 256 4.27 -26.27 10.89
CA ASP A 256 3.43 -26.23 12.09
C ASP A 256 4.18 -25.62 13.28
N SER A 257 3.46 -24.74 13.98
CA SER A 257 3.82 -24.29 15.33
C SER A 257 3.43 -25.34 16.36
N ILE A 258 3.49 -24.99 17.64
CA ILE A 258 3.05 -25.88 18.73
C ILE A 258 1.56 -26.19 18.56
N GLU A 259 1.22 -27.47 18.45
CA GLU A 259 -0.18 -27.93 18.48
C GLU A 259 -0.84 -27.50 19.80
N ASN A 260 -2.01 -26.87 19.70
CA ASN A 260 -2.85 -26.44 20.85
C ASN A 260 -2.32 -25.28 21.71
N ALA A 261 -1.26 -24.56 21.29
CA ALA A 261 -0.84 -23.33 21.97
C ALA A 261 -1.22 -22.09 21.14
N MET A 262 -2.16 -21.28 21.66
CA MET A 262 -2.49 -19.98 21.10
C MET A 262 -1.43 -18.94 21.52
N LEU A 263 -0.31 -18.89 20.80
CA LEU A 263 0.75 -17.90 21.05
C LEU A 263 0.41 -16.53 20.46
N ILE A 264 0.52 -15.50 21.29
CA ILE A 264 0.21 -14.11 20.96
C ILE A 264 1.48 -13.27 21.04
N MET A 265 1.72 -12.44 20.03
CA MET A 265 2.69 -11.34 20.06
C MET A 265 1.91 -10.02 20.16
N ARG A 266 2.28 -9.16 21.10
CA ARG A 266 1.71 -7.80 21.21
C ARG A 266 2.56 -6.83 20.38
N PHE A 267 1.95 -5.84 19.74
CA PHE A 267 2.67 -4.90 18.87
C PHE A 267 3.87 -4.23 19.56
N GLY A 268 3.75 -3.81 20.82
CA GLY A 268 4.84 -3.22 21.60
C GLY A 268 6.09 -4.10 21.77
N SER A 269 5.99 -5.41 21.49
CA SER A 269 7.13 -6.35 21.50
C SER A 269 7.89 -6.43 20.16
N LEU A 270 7.35 -5.85 19.08
CA LEU A 270 7.82 -5.97 17.70
C LEU A 270 8.61 -4.76 17.21
N LYS A 271 9.27 -4.02 18.13
CA LYS A 271 9.90 -2.72 17.82
C LYS A 271 10.90 -2.75 16.68
N ASP A 272 11.73 -3.77 16.66
CA ASP A 272 12.79 -3.97 15.67
C ASP A 272 12.43 -5.02 14.61
N ALA A 273 11.20 -5.54 14.66
CA ALA A 273 10.74 -6.57 13.74
C ALA A 273 10.38 -5.97 12.38
N LYS A 274 10.58 -6.77 11.34
CA LYS A 274 10.09 -6.48 10.00
C LYS A 274 8.99 -7.45 9.63
N TYR A 275 8.14 -7.05 8.69
CA TYR A 275 7.12 -7.93 8.14
C TYR A 275 7.13 -7.92 6.61
N LEU A 276 6.53 -8.95 6.05
CA LEU A 276 6.24 -9.10 4.63
C LEU A 276 4.75 -9.36 4.46
N ASP A 277 4.11 -8.59 3.58
CA ASP A 277 2.74 -8.84 3.15
C ASP A 277 2.69 -10.12 2.32
N LEU A 278 1.83 -11.07 2.70
CA LEU A 278 1.77 -12.37 2.01
C LEU A 278 1.27 -12.27 0.58
N ALA A 279 0.61 -11.17 0.20
CA ALA A 279 0.27 -10.88 -1.20
C ALA A 279 1.52 -10.81 -2.11
N GLN A 280 2.69 -10.52 -1.53
CA GLN A 280 3.98 -10.53 -2.23
C GLN A 280 4.57 -11.94 -2.41
N THR A 281 3.88 -12.98 -1.95
CA THR A 281 4.34 -14.38 -1.99
C THR A 281 3.35 -15.29 -2.70
N ASP A 282 3.80 -16.45 -3.15
CA ASP A 282 2.92 -17.47 -3.73
C ASP A 282 2.21 -18.32 -2.64
N LEU A 283 2.25 -17.90 -1.37
CA LEU A 283 1.64 -18.62 -0.25
C LEU A 283 0.11 -18.45 -0.28
N ASN A 284 -0.62 -19.56 -0.40
CA ASN A 284 -2.07 -19.55 -0.37
C ASN A 284 -2.59 -19.29 1.05
N VAL A 285 -3.08 -18.08 1.33
CA VAL A 285 -3.62 -17.69 2.65
C VAL A 285 -4.94 -18.38 3.00
N ASN A 286 -5.68 -18.90 2.01
CA ASN A 286 -6.98 -19.57 2.25
C ASN A 286 -6.82 -20.85 3.09
N GLN A 287 -5.60 -21.40 3.16
CA GLN A 287 -5.30 -22.51 4.07
C GLN A 287 -5.46 -22.14 5.57
N PHE A 288 -5.60 -20.85 5.89
CA PHE A 288 -5.77 -20.32 7.25
C PHE A 288 -7.20 -19.83 7.57
N GLU A 289 -8.19 -20.00 6.68
CA GLU A 289 -9.56 -19.49 6.88
C GLU A 289 -10.19 -19.91 8.21
N GLY A 290 -10.02 -21.18 8.61
CA GLY A 290 -10.56 -21.67 9.88
C GLY A 290 -9.89 -21.03 11.10
N PHE A 291 -8.60 -20.70 11.00
CA PHE A 291 -7.86 -20.01 12.05
C PHE A 291 -8.29 -18.55 12.16
N GLU A 292 -8.39 -17.85 11.02
CA GLU A 292 -8.90 -16.48 10.96
C GLU A 292 -10.26 -16.38 11.66
N LYS A 293 -11.20 -17.25 11.28
CA LYS A 293 -12.56 -17.23 11.84
C LYS A 293 -12.55 -17.36 13.37
N LEU A 294 -11.73 -18.26 13.91
CA LEU A 294 -11.61 -18.45 15.36
C LEU A 294 -11.17 -17.17 16.08
N ILE A 295 -10.19 -16.46 15.54
CA ILE A 295 -9.66 -15.22 16.14
C ILE A 295 -10.69 -14.10 16.05
N ARG A 296 -11.32 -13.93 14.89
CA ARG A 296 -12.38 -12.95 14.70
C ARG A 296 -13.55 -13.16 15.65
N ASP A 297 -14.05 -14.38 15.76
CA ASP A 297 -15.13 -14.74 16.68
C ASP A 297 -14.77 -14.49 18.16
N SER A 298 -13.46 -14.48 18.50
CA SER A 298 -12.98 -14.32 19.87
C SER A 298 -12.65 -12.88 20.26
N TYR A 299 -12.14 -12.07 19.32
CA TYR A 299 -11.54 -10.76 19.63
C TYR A 299 -12.13 -9.58 18.86
N ASP A 300 -12.85 -9.81 17.74
CA ASP A 300 -13.44 -8.68 17.00
C ASP A 300 -14.45 -7.95 17.87
N THR A 301 -14.43 -6.62 17.80
CA THR A 301 -15.42 -5.82 18.49
C THR A 301 -16.78 -5.97 17.80
N SER A 302 -17.84 -5.99 18.61
CA SER A 302 -19.22 -5.94 18.09
C SER A 302 -19.67 -4.51 17.77
N ASN A 303 -18.84 -3.51 18.08
CA ASN A 303 -19.16 -2.10 17.87
C ASN A 303 -18.79 -1.66 16.44
N SER A 304 -19.80 -1.48 15.59
CA SER A 304 -19.62 -1.01 14.21
C SER A 304 -19.01 0.38 14.09
N ASP A 305 -19.21 1.25 15.09
CA ASP A 305 -18.70 2.61 15.07
C ASP A 305 -17.18 2.61 15.22
N LYS A 306 -16.64 1.70 16.04
CA LYS A 306 -15.18 1.48 16.12
C LYS A 306 -14.60 1.07 14.78
N GLU A 307 -15.23 0.13 14.08
CA GLU A 307 -14.78 -0.28 12.75
C GLU A 307 -14.80 0.87 11.74
N GLN A 308 -15.85 1.69 11.76
CA GLN A 308 -15.92 2.88 10.93
C GLN A 308 -14.84 3.91 11.31
N LEU A 309 -14.63 4.16 12.60
CA LEU A 309 -13.57 5.04 13.07
C LEU A 309 -12.20 4.55 12.61
N ARG A 310 -11.91 3.25 12.68
CA ARG A 310 -10.64 2.67 12.18
C ARG A 310 -10.42 2.92 10.69
N SER A 311 -11.46 3.08 9.88
CA SER A 311 -11.32 3.43 8.46
C SER A 311 -10.89 4.89 8.21
N MET A 312 -11.04 5.78 9.20
CA MET A 312 -10.75 7.20 9.07
C MET A 312 -9.24 7.49 9.21
N ALA A 313 -8.53 7.53 8.08
CA ALA A 313 -7.09 7.79 8.02
C ALA A 313 -6.68 9.19 8.49
N PHE A 314 -7.57 10.19 8.39
CA PHE A 314 -7.27 11.56 8.86
C PHE A 314 -7.09 11.64 10.38
N LEU A 315 -7.53 10.64 11.14
CA LEU A 315 -7.33 10.55 12.59
C LEU A 315 -5.99 9.92 12.97
N ASP A 316 -5.23 9.37 12.02
CA ASP A 316 -4.04 8.54 12.32
C ASP A 316 -2.97 9.31 13.10
N ALA A 317 -2.81 10.60 12.85
CA ALA A 317 -1.89 11.46 13.60
C ALA A 317 -2.26 11.59 15.09
N CYS A 318 -3.51 11.29 15.45
CA CYS A 318 -4.00 11.33 16.82
C CYS A 318 -4.05 9.94 17.47
N ARG A 319 -3.86 8.84 16.73
CA ARG A 319 -3.98 7.49 17.31
C ARG A 319 -2.78 7.11 18.16
N HIS A 320 -3.04 6.36 19.22
CA HIS A 320 -1.98 5.65 19.92
C HIS A 320 -1.41 4.55 19.00
N PRO A 321 -0.08 4.45 18.82
CA PRO A 321 0.52 3.46 17.92
C PRO A 321 0.16 2.01 18.24
N GLU A 322 0.08 1.66 19.54
CA GLU A 322 -0.25 0.31 20.00
C GLU A 322 -1.76 0.06 20.15
N TYR A 323 -2.57 1.11 20.29
CA TYR A 323 -4.01 1.01 20.58
C TYR A 323 -4.77 1.84 19.54
N PRO A 324 -5.11 1.28 18.37
CA PRO A 324 -5.68 2.04 17.26
C PRO A 324 -6.97 2.79 17.60
N ASP A 325 -7.75 2.32 18.59
CA ASP A 325 -9.01 2.96 19.01
C ASP A 325 -8.80 4.13 19.99
N ASP A 326 -7.59 4.29 20.52
CA ASP A 326 -7.27 5.32 21.52
C ASP A 326 -6.69 6.55 20.81
N LEU A 327 -7.32 7.70 21.02
CA LEU A 327 -6.98 8.97 20.39
C LEU A 327 -6.42 9.95 21.43
N ALA A 328 -5.35 10.64 21.07
CA ALA A 328 -4.83 11.80 21.79
C ALA A 328 -5.77 12.98 21.55
N VAL A 329 -6.40 13.47 22.61
CA VAL A 329 -7.38 14.57 22.57
C VAL A 329 -6.95 15.68 23.51
N LEU A 330 -6.97 16.92 23.04
CA LEU A 330 -6.70 18.11 23.85
C LEU A 330 -7.98 18.61 24.52
N LEU A 331 -8.03 18.59 25.84
CA LEU A 331 -9.07 19.26 26.63
C LEU A 331 -8.87 20.77 26.55
N LEU A 332 -9.95 21.50 26.26
CA LEU A 332 -9.95 22.96 26.17
C LEU A 332 -10.95 23.54 27.17
N HIS A 333 -10.50 24.48 27.99
CA HIS A 333 -11.35 25.24 28.92
C HIS A 333 -10.84 26.69 28.97
N GLY A 334 -11.74 27.67 29.08
CA GLY A 334 -11.39 29.10 28.95
C GLY A 334 -10.33 29.58 29.95
N ASP A 335 -10.34 29.00 31.14
CA ASP A 335 -9.46 29.39 32.26
C ASP A 335 -8.25 28.45 32.49
N LEU A 336 -8.14 27.35 31.74
CA LEU A 336 -7.10 26.34 31.95
C LEU A 336 -6.13 26.26 30.76
N GLN A 337 -4.90 25.83 31.03
CA GLN A 337 -3.98 25.46 29.96
C GLN A 337 -4.46 24.15 29.31
N PRO A 338 -4.44 24.02 27.98
CA PRO A 338 -4.83 22.78 27.31
C PRO A 338 -4.05 21.57 27.81
N GLU A 339 -4.74 20.45 27.97
CA GLU A 339 -4.15 19.20 28.46
C GLU A 339 -4.46 18.06 27.48
N GLN A 340 -3.45 17.24 27.16
CA GLN A 340 -3.64 16.05 26.33
C GLN A 340 -4.04 14.85 27.19
N VAL A 341 -5.12 14.19 26.80
CA VAL A 341 -5.62 12.95 27.39
C VAL A 341 -5.80 11.88 26.31
N TRP A 342 -5.90 10.62 26.72
CA TRP A 342 -6.26 9.50 25.85
C TRP A 342 -7.75 9.22 25.95
N VAL A 343 -8.39 9.08 24.79
CA VAL A 343 -9.84 8.84 24.69
C VAL A 343 -10.07 7.66 23.75
N ARG A 344 -10.78 6.63 24.22
CA ARG A 344 -11.15 5.48 23.39
C ARG A 344 -12.39 5.80 22.58
N GLY A 345 -12.23 5.99 21.28
CA GLY A 345 -13.36 6.22 20.38
C GLY A 345 -14.28 5.00 20.35
N ASP A 346 -15.56 5.21 20.62
CA ASP A 346 -16.55 4.13 20.70
C ASP A 346 -17.92 4.50 20.11
N PHE A 347 -18.09 5.73 19.64
CA PHE A 347 -19.35 6.21 19.07
C PHE A 347 -19.09 7.13 17.88
N LEU A 348 -19.85 6.92 16.81
CA LEU A 348 -19.80 7.71 15.60
C LEU A 348 -21.22 7.97 15.06
N SER A 349 -21.48 9.22 14.69
CA SER A 349 -22.67 9.62 13.94
C SER A 349 -22.30 10.64 12.85
N GLU A 350 -23.28 11.05 12.04
CA GLU A 350 -23.06 12.08 11.01
C GLU A 350 -22.55 13.44 11.57
N HIS A 351 -22.74 13.69 12.87
CA HIS A 351 -22.46 15.00 13.48
C HIS A 351 -21.45 14.95 14.63
N GLU A 352 -21.07 13.75 15.08
CA GLU A 352 -20.34 13.63 16.34
C GLU A 352 -19.48 12.36 16.38
N ILE A 353 -18.29 12.51 16.96
CA ILE A 353 -17.46 11.42 17.46
C ILE A 353 -17.39 11.57 18.98
N ARG A 354 -17.56 10.47 19.71
CA ARG A 354 -17.34 10.42 21.17
C ARG A 354 -16.45 9.25 21.54
N GLY A 355 -15.93 9.32 22.76
CA GLY A 355 -15.19 8.22 23.35
C GLY A 355 -15.06 8.35 24.86
N GLU A 356 -14.61 7.26 25.48
CA GLU A 356 -14.38 7.15 26.92
C GLU A 356 -12.99 7.69 27.29
N LEU A 357 -12.92 8.57 28.29
CA LEU A 357 -11.68 9.13 28.81
C LEU A 357 -10.87 8.05 29.57
N LEU A 358 -9.63 7.79 29.15
CA LEU A 358 -8.81 6.67 29.65
C LEU A 358 -7.83 7.02 30.76
N ASN A 359 -7.59 8.32 31.00
CA ASN A 359 -6.72 8.77 32.07
C ASN A 359 -7.26 10.06 32.71
N GLU A 360 -7.01 10.21 34.00
CA GLU A 360 -7.41 11.40 34.75
C GLU A 360 -6.65 12.64 34.22
N PRO A 361 -7.35 13.77 33.97
CA PRO A 361 -6.69 15.04 33.73
C PRO A 361 -5.97 15.53 35.00
N ASN A 362 -4.86 16.24 34.83
CA ASN A 362 -4.11 16.83 35.94
C ASN A 362 -4.81 18.07 36.51
N ALA A 363 -5.46 18.87 35.65
CA ALA A 363 -6.29 20.01 36.06
C ALA A 363 -7.78 19.62 36.11
N ASP A 364 -8.58 20.38 36.85
CA ASP A 364 -10.02 20.14 36.99
C ASP A 364 -10.78 20.70 35.77
N PHE A 365 -10.95 19.86 34.76
CA PHE A 365 -11.74 20.15 33.55
C PHE A 365 -13.22 19.76 33.69
N GLY A 366 -13.68 19.34 34.88
CA GLY A 366 -15.04 18.86 35.10
C GLY A 366 -15.35 17.48 34.50
N VAL A 367 -14.32 16.73 34.08
CA VAL A 367 -14.41 15.37 33.54
C VAL A 367 -13.39 14.46 34.20
N HIS A 368 -13.76 13.19 34.35
CA HIS A 368 -12.98 12.15 35.02
C HIS A 368 -12.79 10.91 34.14
N ILE A 369 -11.80 10.08 34.48
CA ILE A 369 -11.62 8.78 33.83
C ILE A 369 -12.95 7.98 33.78
N GLY A 370 -13.28 7.43 32.63
CA GLY A 370 -14.54 6.74 32.35
C GLY A 370 -15.67 7.63 31.84
N ASP A 371 -15.52 8.96 31.87
CA ASP A 371 -16.52 9.85 31.28
C ASP A 371 -16.48 9.81 29.75
N ALA A 372 -17.65 9.87 29.13
CA ALA A 372 -17.79 10.00 27.68
C ALA A 372 -17.63 11.47 27.26
N ILE A 373 -16.62 11.77 26.45
CA ILE A 373 -16.35 13.12 25.95
C ILE A 373 -16.41 13.20 24.43
N GLN A 374 -16.69 14.40 23.92
CA GLN A 374 -16.72 14.67 22.48
C GLN A 374 -15.29 14.70 21.91
N ILE A 375 -15.10 14.15 20.72
CA ILE A 375 -13.85 14.22 19.97
C ILE A 375 -14.12 15.07 18.72
N VAL A 376 -13.50 16.25 18.64
CA VAL A 376 -13.62 17.16 17.50
C VAL A 376 -12.30 17.21 16.75
N PRO A 377 -12.22 16.61 15.55
CA PRO A 377 -11.04 16.73 14.70
C PRO A 377 -10.93 18.16 14.15
N TYR A 378 -9.76 18.78 14.31
CA TYR A 378 -9.45 20.12 13.85
C TYR A 378 -8.23 20.09 12.94
N LYS A 379 -8.35 20.65 11.73
CA LYS A 379 -7.26 20.81 10.77
C LYS A 379 -6.54 22.13 11.02
N LYS A 380 -5.25 22.05 11.36
CA LYS A 380 -4.36 23.20 11.51
C LYS A 380 -4.02 23.82 10.16
N ASP A 381 -3.45 25.03 10.20
CA ASP A 381 -3.01 25.77 9.01
C ASP A 381 -1.94 25.02 8.19
N ASP A 382 -1.12 24.19 8.85
CA ASP A 382 -0.12 23.33 8.21
C ASP A 382 -0.71 22.03 7.61
N GLY A 383 -2.03 21.86 7.72
CA GLY A 383 -2.76 20.69 7.23
C GLY A 383 -2.82 19.50 8.19
N SER A 384 -2.07 19.53 9.31
CA SER A 384 -2.11 18.46 10.31
C SER A 384 -3.43 18.43 11.07
N ILE A 385 -3.86 17.23 11.47
CA ILE A 385 -5.07 17.03 12.28
C ILE A 385 -4.68 16.90 13.75
N ILE A 386 -5.42 17.58 14.62
CA ILE A 386 -5.46 17.33 16.06
C ILE A 386 -6.89 17.04 16.49
N CYS A 387 -7.09 16.28 17.56
CA CYS A 387 -8.39 16.13 18.18
C CYS A 387 -8.50 17.03 19.41
N VAL A 388 -9.63 17.72 19.56
CA VAL A 388 -9.92 18.58 20.72
C VAL A 388 -11.26 18.21 21.35
N SER A 389 -11.41 18.51 22.64
CA SER A 389 -12.66 18.37 23.38
C SER A 389 -12.91 19.63 24.20
N PRO A 390 -13.77 20.55 23.73
CA PRO A 390 -14.16 21.73 24.51
C PRO A 390 -14.99 21.32 25.72
N GLN A 391 -14.47 21.61 26.92
CA GLN A 391 -15.18 21.41 28.17
C GLN A 391 -15.96 22.69 28.52
N ARG A 392 -17.15 22.50 29.10
CA ARG A 392 -17.99 23.60 29.58
C ARG A 392 -17.77 23.79 31.08
N ASP A 393 -18.03 25.02 31.54
CA ASP A 393 -18.10 25.36 32.96
C ASP A 393 -19.15 24.53 33.72
#